data_AF-A0A6I4MG55-F1
#
_entry.id   AF-A0A6I4MG55-F1
#
_cell.length_a   1.000
_cell.length_b   1.000
_cell.length_c   1.000
_cell.angle_alpha   90.00
_cell.angle_beta   90.00
_cell.angle_gamma   90.00
#
_symmetry.space_group_name_H-M   'P 1'
#
loop_
_entity.id
_entity.type
_entity.pdbx_description
1 polymer ?
#
loop_
_entity_poly.entity_id
_entity_poly.type
_entity_poly.pdbx_seq_one_letter_code
_entity_poly.pdbx_strand_id
1 'polypeptide(L)'
;MHSVTVDLEAASTTQLVNALSVIATELAQREAPDSAAVCLELTETLAAASDMQESALAGFIGRVDAAGEQARWGYPSTRAWLRSRLGMRESRAKERLTLARQRHRLPQVAERLAAG
;
A
#
# COMPACT_ATOMS: atom_id res chain seq x y z
N MET A 1 -1.14 16.14 21.52
CA MET A 1 -1.68 16.48 20.20
C MET A 1 -0.58 16.22 19.19
N HIS A 2 -0.65 15.12 18.44
CA HIS A 2 0.36 14.83 17.40
C HIS A 2 0.07 15.71 16.18
N SER A 3 1.08 16.42 15.70
CA SER A 3 1.01 17.18 14.45
C SER A 3 1.92 16.50 13.44
N VAL A 4 1.37 16.20 12.26
CA VAL A 4 2.12 15.69 11.11
C VAL A 4 2.23 16.85 10.12
N THR A 5 3.44 17.35 9.91
CA THR A 5 3.76 18.32 8.86
C THR A 5 4.73 17.67 7.89
N VAL A 6 4.38 17.68 6.61
CA VAL A 6 5.14 17.04 5.54
C VAL A 6 5.14 17.99 4.35
N ASP A 7 6.32 18.46 3.98
CA ASP A 7 6.53 19.09 2.69
C ASP A 7 6.61 17.99 1.62
N LEU A 8 5.55 17.86 0.82
CA LEU A 8 5.42 16.77 -0.16
C LEU A 8 6.46 16.86 -1.29
N GLU A 9 6.98 18.05 -1.60
CA GLU A 9 7.97 18.23 -2.68
C GLU A 9 9.37 17.85 -2.22
N ALA A 10 9.69 18.09 -0.94
CA ALA A 10 10.99 17.79 -0.36
C ALA A 10 11.07 16.44 0.38
N ALA A 11 9.93 15.84 0.73
CA ALA A 11 9.90 14.64 1.54
C ALA A 11 10.44 13.41 0.80
N SER A 12 11.35 12.70 1.46
CA SER A 12 11.76 11.36 1.05
C SER A 12 10.60 10.36 1.16
N THR A 13 10.66 9.27 0.39
CA THR A 13 9.70 8.15 0.49
C THR A 13 9.55 7.63 1.92
N THR A 14 10.63 7.58 2.69
CA THR A 14 10.60 7.17 4.10
C THR A 14 9.79 8.15 4.96
N GLN A 15 9.97 9.46 4.77
CA GLN A 15 9.18 10.47 5.49
C GLN A 15 7.70 10.37 5.15
N LEU A 16 7.35 10.15 3.87
CA LEU A 16 5.96 9.96 3.44
C LEU A 16 5.32 8.72 4.08
N VAL A 17 6.03 7.58 4.09
CA VAL A 17 5.53 6.35 4.71
C VAL A 17 5.35 6.52 6.23
N ASN A 18 6.29 7.18 6.91
CA ASN A 18 6.18 7.42 8.35
C ASN A 18 5.00 8.33 8.68
N ALA A 19 4.82 9.41 7.93
CA ALA A 19 3.68 10.32 8.08
C ALA A 19 2.35 9.61 7.86
N LEU A 20 2.25 8.82 6.78
CA LEU A 20 1.08 8.01 6.49
C LEU A 20 0.78 7.03 7.63
N SER A 21 1.80 6.37 8.18
CA SER A 21 1.62 5.43 9.30
C SER A 21 1.01 6.12 10.53
N VAL A 22 1.48 7.33 10.87
CA VAL A 22 0.93 8.10 12.00
C VAL A 22 -0.53 8.48 11.73
N ILE A 23 -0.83 8.98 10.53
CA ILE A 23 -2.20 9.37 10.15
C ILE A 23 -3.14 8.15 10.19
N ALA A 24 -2.70 7.00 9.66
CA ALA A 24 -3.49 5.77 9.65
C ALA A 24 -3.78 5.26 11.07
N THR A 25 -2.80 5.32 11.97
CA THR A 25 -2.99 4.96 13.38
C THR A 25 -4.01 5.87 14.07
N GLU A 26 -3.89 7.19 13.89
CA GLU A 26 -4.84 8.16 14.46
C GLU A 26 -6.25 7.97 13.88
N LEU A 27 -6.37 7.71 12.57
CA LEU A 27 -7.67 7.45 11.93
C LEU A 27 -8.32 6.17 12.46
N ALA A 28 -7.55 5.09 12.67
CA ALA A 28 -8.06 3.81 13.16
C ALA A 28 -8.58 3.86 14.61
N GLN A 29 -8.18 4.87 15.38
CA GLN A 29 -8.62 5.06 16.77
C GLN A 29 -9.84 5.98 16.90
N ARG A 30 -10.25 6.66 15.82
CA ARG A 30 -11.40 7.56 15.85
C ARG A 30 -12.70 6.80 15.71
N GLU A 31 -13.73 7.31 16.39
CA GLU A 31 -15.11 6.89 16.13
C GLU A 31 -15.55 7.34 14.74
N ALA A 32 -16.42 6.55 14.12
CA ALA A 32 -17.02 6.92 12.85
C ALA A 32 -17.96 8.13 13.04
N PRO A 33 -18.03 9.06 12.07
CA PRO A 33 -19.01 10.14 12.12
C PRO A 33 -20.45 9.62 12.19
N ASP A 34 -21.33 10.33 12.93
CA ASP A 34 -22.74 9.94 13.07
C ASP A 34 -23.54 10.04 11.77
N SER A 35 -23.11 10.89 10.84
CA SER A 35 -23.79 11.11 9.56
C SER A 35 -23.40 10.05 8.53
N ALA A 36 -24.37 9.25 8.10
CA ALA A 36 -24.19 8.26 7.04
C ALA A 36 -23.70 8.87 5.71
N ALA A 37 -24.16 10.07 5.37
CA ALA A 37 -23.73 10.77 4.16
C ALA A 37 -22.23 11.14 4.23
N VAL A 38 -21.78 11.64 5.38
CA VAL A 38 -20.35 11.94 5.61
C VAL A 38 -19.52 10.65 5.57
N CYS A 39 -20.00 9.56 6.16
CA CYS A 39 -19.32 8.27 6.12
C CYS A 39 -19.16 7.73 4.69
N LEU A 40 -20.15 7.92 3.81
CA LEU A 40 -20.06 7.52 2.41
C LEU A 40 -18.92 8.27 1.70
N GLU A 41 -18.91 9.61 1.75
CA GLU A 41 -17.89 10.43 1.10
C GLU A 41 -16.47 10.14 1.61
N LEU A 42 -16.34 9.99 2.94
CA LEU A 42 -15.05 9.64 3.56
C LEU A 42 -14.58 8.24 3.17
N THR A 43 -15.51 7.28 3.02
CA THR A 43 -15.17 5.92 2.59
C THR A 43 -14.61 5.92 1.18
N GLU A 44 -15.23 6.62 0.24
CA GLU A 44 -14.75 6.71 -1.14
C GLU A 44 -13.35 7.35 -1.20
N THR A 45 -13.15 8.43 -0.44
CA THR A 45 -11.84 9.11 -0.36
C THR A 45 -10.77 8.20 0.26
N LEU A 46 -11.09 7.50 1.35
CA LEU A 46 -10.16 6.60 2.02
C LEU A 46 -9.85 5.37 1.17
N ALA A 47 -10.82 4.86 0.41
CA ALA A 47 -10.63 3.76 -0.53
C ALA A 47 -9.66 4.15 -1.64
N ALA A 48 -9.85 5.32 -2.28
CA ALA A 48 -8.94 5.82 -3.29
C ALA A 48 -7.52 6.03 -2.75
N ALA A 49 -7.39 6.56 -1.53
CA ALA A 49 -6.10 6.69 -0.85
C ALA A 49 -5.46 5.32 -0.57
N SER A 50 -6.26 4.34 -0.14
CA SER A 50 -5.81 2.96 0.07
C SER A 50 -5.30 2.34 -1.23
N ASP A 51 -5.99 2.52 -2.35
CA ASP A 51 -5.54 2.01 -3.66
C ASP A 51 -4.16 2.57 -4.05
N MET A 52 -3.92 3.87 -3.79
CA MET A 52 -2.61 4.48 -4.03
C MET A 52 -1.53 3.93 -3.10
N GLN A 53 -1.86 3.66 -1.83
CA GLN A 53 -0.94 3.02 -0.89
C GLN A 53 -0.62 1.58 -1.31
N GLU A 54 -1.62 0.84 -1.78
CA GLU A 54 -1.46 -0.52 -2.29
C GLU A 54 -0.58 -0.56 -3.54
N SER A 55 -0.73 0.44 -4.41
CA SER A 55 0.14 0.69 -5.57
C SER A 55 1.60 0.92 -5.13
N ALA A 56 1.85 1.79 -4.14
CA ALA A 56 3.19 2.01 -3.58
C ALA A 56 3.77 0.74 -2.96
N LEU A 57 2.97 0.02 -2.16
CA LEU A 57 3.36 -1.25 -1.54
C LEU A 57 3.76 -2.30 -2.60
N ALA A 58 3.03 -2.41 -3.70
CA ALA A 58 3.39 -3.30 -4.81
C ALA A 58 4.77 -2.94 -5.40
N GLY A 59 5.10 -1.66 -5.50
CA GLY A 59 6.44 -1.20 -5.91
C GLY A 59 7.54 -1.66 -4.95
N PHE A 60 7.33 -1.52 -3.63
CA PHE A 60 8.30 -1.96 -2.62
C PHE A 60 8.48 -3.48 -2.61
N ILE A 61 7.38 -4.24 -2.64
CA ILE A 61 7.41 -5.70 -2.73
C ILE A 61 8.15 -6.14 -3.99
N GLY A 62 7.94 -5.47 -5.12
CA GLY A 62 8.63 -5.77 -6.38
C GLY A 62 10.15 -5.61 -6.27
N ARG A 63 10.62 -4.56 -5.59
CA ARG A 63 12.06 -4.35 -5.31
C ARG A 63 12.63 -5.44 -4.40
N VAL A 64 11.92 -5.82 -3.34
CA VAL A 64 12.32 -6.92 -2.44
C VAL A 64 12.37 -8.26 -3.17
N ASP A 65 11.37 -8.56 -4.01
CA ASP A 65 11.28 -9.78 -4.80
C ASP A 65 12.42 -9.86 -5.83
N ALA A 66 12.68 -8.77 -6.55
CA ALA A 66 13.73 -8.71 -7.57
C ALA A 66 15.14 -8.81 -6.97
N ALA A 67 15.36 -8.18 -5.80
CA ALA A 67 16.65 -8.22 -5.10
C ALA A 67 16.86 -9.51 -4.30
N GLY A 68 15.81 -10.29 -4.05
CA GLY A 68 15.85 -11.43 -3.14
C GLY A 68 16.14 -11.05 -1.69
N GLU A 69 15.90 -9.79 -1.29
CA GLU A 69 16.29 -9.25 0.02
C GLU A 69 15.70 -10.06 1.19
N GLN A 70 14.48 -10.55 1.03
CA GLN A 70 13.80 -11.46 1.96
C GLN A 70 14.65 -12.66 2.41
N ALA A 71 15.56 -13.18 1.56
CA ALA A 71 16.36 -14.36 1.85
C ALA A 71 17.42 -14.05 2.90
N ARG A 72 17.94 -12.81 2.91
CA ARG A 72 18.87 -12.32 3.94
C ARG A 72 18.23 -12.28 5.33
N TRP A 73 16.90 -12.23 5.38
CA TRP A 73 16.12 -12.25 6.61
C TRP A 73 15.55 -13.64 6.94
N GLY A 74 16.05 -14.70 6.28
CA GLY A 74 15.71 -16.09 6.58
C GLY A 74 14.37 -16.57 6.01
N TYR A 75 13.75 -15.81 5.11
CA TYR A 75 12.55 -16.27 4.43
C TYR A 75 12.91 -17.09 3.17
N PRO A 76 12.17 -18.16 2.86
CA PRO A 76 12.45 -18.97 1.66
C PRO A 76 11.90 -18.34 0.37
N SER A 77 11.03 -17.34 0.48
CA SER A 77 10.47 -16.60 -0.66
C SER A 77 9.83 -15.30 -0.20
N THR A 78 9.65 -14.37 -1.14
CA THR A 78 8.89 -13.12 -0.90
C THR A 78 7.48 -13.42 -0.39
N ARG A 79 6.83 -14.49 -0.88
CA ARG A 79 5.50 -14.89 -0.40
C ARG A 79 5.53 -15.33 1.07
N ALA A 80 6.54 -16.11 1.47
CA ALA A 80 6.71 -16.52 2.86
C ALA A 80 6.98 -15.31 3.76
N TRP A 81 7.82 -14.37 3.32
CA TRP A 81 8.06 -13.11 4.03
C TRP A 81 6.77 -12.30 4.24
N LEU A 82 5.94 -12.13 3.20
CA LEU A 82 4.66 -11.41 3.30
C LEU A 82 3.70 -12.06 4.30
N ARG A 83 3.62 -13.39 4.31
CA ARG A 83 2.76 -14.11 5.26
C ARG A 83 3.26 -13.99 6.69
N SER A 84 4.56 -14.22 6.90
CA SER A 84 5.14 -14.30 8.23
C SER A 84 5.30 -12.92 8.87
N ARG A 85 5.81 -11.94 8.13
CA ARG A 85 6.15 -10.63 8.71
C ARG A 85 5.00 -9.63 8.66
N LEU A 86 4.17 -9.69 7.61
CA LEU A 86 3.04 -8.78 7.42
C LEU A 86 1.69 -9.43 7.78
N GLY A 87 1.68 -10.68 8.25
CA GLY A 87 0.45 -11.38 8.68
C GLY A 87 -0.54 -11.66 7.55
N MET A 88 -0.10 -11.60 6.29
CA MET A 88 -1.01 -11.76 5.15
C MET A 88 -1.52 -13.21 5.02
N ARG A 89 -2.82 -13.36 4.73
CA ARG A 89 -3.40 -14.65 4.29
C ARG A 89 -2.78 -15.09 2.96
N GLU A 90 -2.85 -16.38 2.63
CA GLU A 90 -2.25 -16.95 1.41
C GLU A 90 -2.71 -16.23 0.14
N SER A 91 -4.03 -16.10 -0.04
CA SER A 91 -4.62 -15.44 -1.20
C SER A 91 -4.10 -14.01 -1.35
N ARG A 92 -4.15 -13.25 -0.24
CA ARG A 92 -3.66 -11.86 -0.21
C ARG A 92 -2.18 -11.77 -0.55
N ALA A 93 -1.32 -12.61 0.02
CA ALA A 93 0.11 -12.62 -0.28
C ALA A 93 0.39 -12.96 -1.76
N LYS A 94 -0.37 -13.91 -2.32
CA LYS A 94 -0.28 -14.30 -3.74
C LYS A 94 -0.70 -13.15 -4.67
N GLU A 95 -1.83 -12.50 -4.37
CA GLU A 95 -2.31 -11.32 -5.10
C GLU A 95 -1.27 -10.19 -5.08
N ARG A 96 -0.71 -9.87 -3.91
CA ARG A 96 0.32 -8.83 -3.77
C ARG A 96 1.58 -9.11 -4.55
N LEU A 97 2.07 -10.34 -4.47
CA LEU A 97 3.25 -10.73 -5.23
C LEU A 97 2.99 -10.69 -6.73
N THR A 98 1.78 -11.05 -7.17
CA THR A 98 1.38 -10.98 -8.58
C THR A 98 1.34 -9.54 -9.06
N LEU A 99 0.67 -8.66 -8.32
CA LEU A 99 0.61 -7.23 -8.63
C LEU A 99 2.01 -6.60 -8.68
N ALA A 100 2.87 -6.90 -7.70
CA ALA A 100 4.25 -6.41 -7.66
C ALA A 100 5.04 -6.78 -8.92
N ARG A 101 4.93 -8.04 -9.38
CA ARG A 101 5.60 -8.53 -10.60
C ARG A 101 5.05 -7.93 -11.87
N GLN A 102 3.72 -7.74 -11.93
CA GLN A 102 3.03 -7.26 -13.13
C GLN A 102 2.87 -5.74 -13.19
N ARG A 103 3.26 -5.00 -12.14
CA ARG A 103 3.07 -3.54 -12.01
C ARG A 103 3.53 -2.75 -13.24
N HIS A 104 4.68 -3.13 -13.81
CA HIS A 104 5.27 -2.46 -14.97
C HIS A 104 4.39 -2.53 -16.24
N ARG A 105 3.43 -3.46 -16.29
CA ARG A 105 2.51 -3.63 -17.42
C ARG A 105 1.23 -2.80 -17.27
N LEU A 106 0.95 -2.27 -16.08
CA LEU A 106 -0.31 -1.57 -15.82
C LEU A 106 -0.56 -0.38 -16.75
N PRO A 107 0.44 0.47 -17.09
CA PRO A 107 0.20 1.55 -18.06
C PRO A 107 -0.27 1.02 -19.42
N GLN A 108 0.39 -0.01 -19.94
CA GLN A 108 0.02 -0.63 -21.22
C GLN A 108 -1.35 -1.30 -21.17
N VAL A 109 -1.71 -1.92 -20.04
CA VAL A 109 -3.03 -2.52 -19.85
C VAL A 109 -4.11 -1.44 -19.81
N ALA A 110 -3.85 -0.32 -19.13
CA ALA A 110 -4.77 0.82 -19.06
C ALA A 110 -4.98 1.46 -20.45
N GLU A 111 -3.91 1.66 -21.22
CA GLU A 111 -3.99 2.16 -22.60
C GLU A 111 -4.83 1.25 -23.49
N ARG A 112 -4.58 -0.07 -23.44
CA ARG A 112 -5.35 -1.05 -24.23
C ARG A 112 -6.82 -1.07 -23.82
N LEU A 113 -7.12 -1.06 -22.52
CA LEU A 113 -8.49 -1.05 -22.03
C LEU A 113 -9.24 0.23 -22.46
N ALA A 114 -8.56 1.37 -22.48
CA ALA A 114 -9.13 2.62 -22.97
C ALA A 114 -9.36 2.63 -24.50
N ALA A 115 -8.61 1.81 -25.25
CA ALA A 115 -8.71 1.71 -26.70
C ALA A 115 -9.78 0.72 -27.20
N GLY A 116 -10.29 -0.17 -26.33
CA GLY A 116 -11.29 -1.21 -26.66
C GLY A 116 -10.69 -2.53 -27.07
#